data_AF-A0A3B5LDI6-F1
#
_entry.id   AF-A0A3B5LDI6-F1
#
_cell.length_a   1.000
_cell.length_b   1.000
_cell.length_c   1.000
_cell.angle_alpha   90.00
_cell.angle_beta   90.00
_cell.angle_gamma   90.00
#
_symmetry.space_group_name_H-M   'P 1'
#
loop_
_entity.id
_entity.type
_entity.pdbx_description
1 polymer ?
#
loop_
_entity_poly.entity_id
_entity_poly.type
_entity_poly.pdbx_seq_one_letter_code
_entity_poly.pdbx_strand_id
1 'polypeptide(L)'
;MEEDDVPAVATESQPEEELEAAAEESKHEEESKLQKCVFSESLLVMSDCGGVLGEFSMSVELTHRALEPCVILHARSHGAIDGSPCGTSVTAYLTADLEVLEEDYHEYVKVSPLNITSFQGRPNPLWAKDVTEEECVSYPMSVLRGLVTEGSSMLLMRLMALRKKVPKNMVFIILDRSLHITQTTFLAAKKIKVHGETVEVFGLERMVCSADGDHSTWHSYFLNNGYLASRKQVGSPVTMKVIHELSKKDRGK
;
A
#
# COMPACT_ATOMS: atom_id res chain seq x y z
N MET A 1 28.53 -42.10 -63.66
CA MET A 1 28.69 -40.67 -63.93
C MET A 1 27.27 -40.16 -64.09
N GLU A 2 26.69 -39.36 -63.22
CA GLU A 2 27.02 -38.79 -61.91
C GLU A 2 25.66 -38.30 -61.36
N GLU A 3 25.60 -38.06 -60.05
CA GLU A 3 24.42 -37.74 -59.24
C GLU A 3 23.66 -36.48 -59.68
N ASP A 4 22.38 -36.39 -59.34
CA ASP A 4 21.81 -35.13 -58.88
C ASP A 4 20.79 -35.40 -57.76
N ASP A 5 21.28 -35.19 -56.54
CA ASP A 5 20.58 -35.19 -55.27
C ASP A 5 19.91 -33.82 -55.10
N VAL A 6 18.59 -33.79 -54.92
CA VAL A 6 17.85 -32.55 -54.66
C VAL A 6 17.88 -32.31 -53.16
N PRO A 7 18.51 -31.23 -52.65
CA PRO A 7 18.51 -30.98 -51.23
C PRO A 7 17.10 -30.57 -50.80
N ALA A 8 16.59 -31.24 -49.76
CA ALA A 8 15.40 -30.82 -49.05
C ALA A 8 15.60 -29.40 -48.51
N VAL A 9 14.69 -28.50 -48.89
CA VAL A 9 14.58 -27.15 -48.33
C VAL A 9 14.35 -27.29 -46.82
N ALA A 10 15.34 -26.86 -46.04
CA ALA A 10 15.18 -26.65 -44.61
C ALA A 10 14.18 -25.51 -44.39
N THR A 11 13.12 -25.80 -43.65
CA THR A 11 12.11 -24.83 -43.20
C THR A 11 12.75 -23.83 -42.24
N GLU A 12 13.03 -22.63 -42.73
CA GLU A 12 13.26 -21.43 -41.91
C GLU A 12 11.89 -20.93 -41.41
N SER A 13 11.45 -21.41 -40.24
CA SER A 13 10.24 -20.88 -39.57
C SER A 13 10.38 -20.81 -38.04
N GLN A 14 11.60 -20.88 -37.50
CA GLN A 14 11.82 -21.02 -36.06
C GLN A 14 11.96 -19.73 -35.21
N PRO A 15 12.42 -18.56 -35.73
CA PRO A 15 12.73 -17.44 -34.82
C PRO A 15 11.52 -16.66 -34.30
N GLU A 16 10.41 -16.60 -35.05
CA GLU A 16 9.21 -15.86 -34.63
C GLU A 16 8.37 -16.65 -33.61
N GLU A 17 8.24 -17.96 -33.81
CA GLU A 17 7.48 -18.85 -32.92
C GLU A 17 8.18 -19.03 -31.55
N GLU A 18 9.52 -19.08 -31.53
CA GLU A 18 10.31 -19.08 -30.29
C GLU A 18 10.20 -17.76 -29.51
N LEU A 19 10.11 -16.61 -30.21
CA LEU A 19 9.98 -15.30 -29.58
C LEU A 19 8.58 -15.10 -28.98
N GLU A 20 7.53 -15.55 -29.66
CA GLU A 20 6.17 -15.55 -29.11
C GLU A 20 6.04 -16.49 -27.91
N ALA A 21 6.61 -17.70 -27.98
CA ALA A 21 6.59 -18.64 -26.86
C ALA A 21 7.31 -18.08 -25.62
N ALA A 22 8.46 -17.43 -25.81
CA ALA A 22 9.20 -16.78 -24.72
C ALA A 22 8.43 -15.58 -24.13
N ALA A 23 7.73 -14.80 -24.96
CA ALA A 23 6.90 -13.69 -24.52
C ALA A 23 5.68 -14.19 -23.70
N GLU A 24 5.03 -15.26 -24.13
CA GLU A 24 3.90 -15.86 -23.41
C GLU A 24 4.34 -16.51 -22.08
N GLU A 25 5.50 -17.17 -22.04
CA GLU A 25 6.05 -17.72 -20.79
C GLU A 25 6.39 -16.62 -19.77
N SER A 26 6.97 -15.50 -20.24
CA SER A 26 7.24 -14.32 -19.40
C SER A 26 5.96 -13.71 -18.82
N LYS A 27 4.92 -13.56 -19.64
CA LYS A 27 3.60 -13.06 -19.18
C LYS A 27 2.99 -13.99 -18.13
N HIS A 28 3.03 -15.30 -18.36
CA HIS A 28 2.46 -16.28 -17.43
C HIS A 28 3.20 -16.30 -16.08
N GLU A 29 4.53 -16.14 -16.09
CA GLU A 29 5.31 -16.00 -14.85
C GLU A 29 4.95 -14.72 -14.09
N GLU A 30 4.76 -13.61 -14.81
CA GLU A 30 4.36 -12.33 -14.24
C GLU A 30 2.95 -12.37 -13.64
N GLU A 31 1.96 -12.90 -14.36
CA GLU A 31 0.60 -13.13 -13.85
C GLU A 31 0.61 -14.01 -12.59
N SER A 32 1.42 -15.06 -12.58
CA SER A 32 1.59 -15.95 -11.43
C SER A 32 2.21 -15.26 -10.21
N LYS A 33 3.07 -14.25 -10.43
CA LYS A 33 3.62 -13.39 -9.36
C LYS A 33 2.55 -12.42 -8.86
N LEU A 34 1.83 -11.75 -9.76
CA LEU A 34 0.78 -10.78 -9.44
C LEU A 34 -0.39 -11.43 -8.68
N GLN A 35 -0.76 -12.68 -9.02
CA GLN A 35 -1.85 -13.38 -8.34
C GLN A 35 -1.58 -13.57 -6.83
N LYS A 36 -0.31 -13.66 -6.41
CA LYS A 36 0.08 -13.75 -4.99
C LYS A 36 -0.08 -12.43 -4.24
N CYS A 37 -0.25 -11.32 -4.96
CA CYS A 37 -0.46 -9.98 -4.40
C CYS A 37 -1.95 -9.68 -4.16
N VAL A 38 -2.89 -10.51 -4.64
CA VAL A 38 -4.33 -10.29 -4.51
C VAL A 38 -4.82 -10.63 -3.10
N PHE A 39 -5.51 -9.69 -2.44
CA PHE A 39 -6.16 -9.90 -1.16
C PHE A 39 -7.14 -8.76 -0.84
N SER A 40 -7.94 -8.93 0.20
CA SER A 40 -8.78 -7.86 0.77
C SER A 40 -8.89 -8.01 2.28
N GLU A 41 -8.79 -6.90 3.03
CA GLU A 41 -8.86 -6.88 4.49
C GLU A 41 -9.51 -5.59 5.04
N SER A 42 -10.05 -5.68 6.25
CA SER A 42 -10.62 -4.55 6.99
C SER A 42 -10.30 -4.65 8.49
N LEU A 43 -10.05 -3.50 9.10
CA LEU A 43 -9.68 -3.28 10.48
C LEU A 43 -10.53 -2.15 11.08
N LEU A 44 -10.84 -2.22 12.37
CA LEU A 44 -11.42 -1.10 13.10
C LEU A 44 -10.34 -0.11 13.50
N VAL A 45 -10.66 1.16 13.36
CA VAL A 45 -9.89 2.27 13.93
C VAL A 45 -10.41 2.51 15.34
N MET A 46 -9.56 2.35 16.34
CA MET A 46 -9.92 2.43 17.76
C MET A 46 -9.13 3.52 18.48
N SER A 47 -9.76 4.18 19.46
CA SER A 47 -9.06 5.03 20.43
C SER A 47 -8.33 4.19 21.47
N ASP A 48 -7.36 4.79 22.16
CA ASP A 48 -6.67 4.15 23.29
C ASP A 48 -7.63 3.77 24.45
N CYS A 49 -8.80 4.43 24.55
CA CYS A 49 -9.86 4.09 25.50
C CYS A 49 -10.75 2.91 25.03
N GLY A 50 -10.49 2.35 23.85
CA GLY A 50 -11.23 1.22 23.28
C GLY A 50 -12.50 1.60 22.50
N GLY A 51 -12.75 2.90 22.27
CA GLY A 51 -13.86 3.35 21.45
C GLY A 51 -13.59 3.18 19.96
N VAL A 52 -14.59 2.75 19.19
CA VAL A 52 -14.49 2.67 17.72
C VAL A 52 -14.64 4.06 17.13
N LEU A 53 -13.63 4.49 16.37
CA LEU A 53 -13.58 5.80 15.72
C LEU A 53 -13.86 5.72 14.21
N GLY A 54 -13.70 4.54 13.61
CA GLY A 54 -13.83 4.36 12.17
C GLY A 54 -13.35 3.00 11.67
N GLU A 55 -13.06 2.92 10.37
CA GLU A 55 -12.63 1.71 9.67
C GLU A 55 -11.45 2.00 8.74
N PHE A 56 -10.53 1.05 8.69
CA PHE A 56 -9.49 0.96 7.68
C PHE A 56 -9.75 -0.27 6.80
N SER A 57 -9.71 -0.13 5.49
CA SER A 57 -9.82 -1.23 4.55
C SER A 57 -8.74 -1.15 3.47
N MET A 58 -8.36 -2.31 2.94
CA MET A 58 -7.39 -2.43 1.85
C MET A 58 -7.75 -3.62 0.95
N SER A 59 -7.77 -3.40 -0.36
CA SER A 59 -7.91 -4.44 -1.37
C SER A 59 -6.84 -4.32 -2.45
N VAL A 60 -6.46 -5.45 -3.02
CA VAL A 60 -5.55 -5.55 -4.15
C VAL A 60 -6.14 -6.52 -5.17
N GLU A 61 -6.27 -6.07 -6.41
CA GLU A 61 -6.89 -6.81 -7.50
C GLU A 61 -5.98 -6.81 -8.73
N LEU A 62 -6.03 -7.86 -9.56
CA LEU A 62 -5.35 -7.90 -10.85
C LEU A 62 -6.01 -6.91 -11.81
N THR A 63 -5.22 -6.16 -12.56
CA THR A 63 -5.72 -5.25 -13.59
C THR A 63 -4.69 -5.04 -14.68
N HIS A 64 -4.98 -4.14 -15.61
CA HIS A 64 -4.04 -3.67 -16.60
C HIS A 64 -4.01 -2.14 -16.60
N ARG A 65 -2.83 -1.56 -16.80
CA ARG A 65 -2.67 -0.11 -17.02
C ARG A 65 -1.80 0.08 -18.25
N ALA A 66 -2.25 0.90 -19.19
CA ALA A 66 -1.56 1.10 -20.47
C ALA A 66 -1.19 -0.22 -21.21
N LEU A 67 -2.05 -1.25 -21.12
CA LEU A 67 -1.85 -2.61 -21.67
C LEU A 67 -0.81 -3.48 -20.94
N GLU A 68 -0.20 -2.99 -19.87
CA GLU A 68 0.71 -3.77 -19.04
C GLU A 68 -0.04 -4.41 -17.85
N PRO A 69 0.14 -5.72 -17.59
CA PRO A 69 -0.39 -6.38 -16.41
C PRO A 69 0.14 -5.73 -15.13
N CYS A 70 -0.76 -5.41 -14.20
CA CYS A 70 -0.40 -4.85 -12.91
C CYS A 70 -1.42 -5.23 -11.83
N VAL A 71 -1.23 -4.72 -10.61
CA VAL A 71 -2.28 -4.73 -9.58
C VAL A 71 -2.76 -3.33 -9.30
N ILE A 72 -4.04 -3.21 -8.96
CA ILE A 72 -4.60 -2.00 -8.36
C ILE A 72 -4.77 -2.24 -6.87
N LEU A 73 -4.19 -1.36 -6.07
CA LEU A 73 -4.37 -1.30 -4.63
C LEU A 73 -5.33 -0.17 -4.30
N HIS A 74 -6.36 -0.48 -3.52
CA HIS A 74 -7.23 0.51 -2.90
C HIS A 74 -7.12 0.41 -1.39
N ALA A 75 -6.72 1.49 -0.74
CA ALA A 75 -6.72 1.59 0.72
C ALA A 75 -7.54 2.80 1.16
N ARG A 76 -8.30 2.65 2.24
CA ARG A 76 -9.11 3.72 2.82
C ARG A 76 -9.09 3.63 4.33
N SER A 77 -8.78 4.74 4.99
CA SER A 77 -9.01 4.95 6.41
C SER A 77 -10.03 6.07 6.55
N HIS A 78 -11.14 5.83 7.25
CA HIS A 78 -12.12 6.89 7.50
C HIS A 78 -12.67 6.76 8.91
N GLY A 79 -12.95 7.89 9.55
CA GLY A 79 -13.48 7.92 10.90
C GLY A 79 -13.76 9.34 11.37
N ALA A 80 -13.92 9.51 12.67
CA ALA A 80 -14.04 10.81 13.30
C ALA A 80 -13.16 10.89 14.56
N ILE A 81 -12.40 11.97 14.69
CA ILE A 81 -11.63 12.30 15.90
C ILE A 81 -12.26 13.56 16.49
N ASP A 82 -12.65 13.50 17.76
CA ASP A 82 -13.36 14.58 18.47
C ASP A 82 -14.59 15.12 17.70
N GLY A 83 -15.31 14.21 17.04
CA GLY A 83 -16.49 14.52 16.23
C GLY A 83 -16.21 15.15 14.86
N SER A 84 -14.94 15.41 14.52
CA SER A 84 -14.53 15.92 13.20
C SER A 84 -14.20 14.74 12.27
N PRO A 85 -14.92 14.57 11.14
CA PRO A 85 -14.63 13.50 10.19
C PRO A 85 -13.23 13.67 9.58
N CYS A 86 -12.47 12.60 9.51
CA CYS A 86 -11.15 12.59 8.89
C CYS A 86 -10.90 11.28 8.14
N GLY A 87 -9.97 11.28 7.20
CA GLY A 87 -9.61 10.07 6.51
C GLY A 87 -8.51 10.24 5.47
N THR A 88 -8.08 9.10 4.97
CA THR A 88 -7.09 8.96 3.91
C THR A 88 -7.59 7.93 2.92
N SER A 89 -7.40 8.17 1.63
CA SER A 89 -7.62 7.19 0.57
C SER A 89 -6.42 7.15 -0.35
N VAL A 90 -6.03 5.93 -0.73
CA VAL A 90 -4.95 5.66 -1.67
C VAL A 90 -5.46 4.72 -2.75
N THR A 91 -5.24 5.07 -4.01
CA THR A 91 -5.41 4.19 -5.17
C THR A 91 -4.08 4.12 -5.90
N ALA A 92 -3.46 2.95 -6.03
CA ALA A 92 -2.16 2.80 -6.67
C ALA A 92 -2.15 1.66 -7.68
N TYR A 93 -1.55 1.90 -8.85
CA TYR A 93 -1.27 0.89 -9.87
C TYR A 93 0.20 0.46 -9.75
N LEU A 94 0.42 -0.83 -9.49
CA LEU A 94 1.73 -1.37 -9.14
C LEU A 94 2.10 -2.55 -10.05
N THR A 95 3.34 -2.59 -10.55
CA THR A 95 3.87 -3.75 -11.28
C THR A 95 4.19 -4.92 -10.34
N ALA A 96 4.56 -6.07 -10.89
CA ALA A 96 4.98 -7.24 -10.09
C ALA A 96 6.21 -6.95 -9.20
N ASP A 97 7.03 -5.99 -9.61
CA ASP A 97 8.22 -5.52 -8.89
C ASP A 97 7.93 -4.37 -7.92
N LEU A 98 6.65 -4.03 -7.72
CA LEU A 98 6.15 -2.92 -6.89
C LEU A 98 6.53 -1.53 -7.41
N GLU A 99 6.87 -1.40 -8.69
CA GLU A 99 7.05 -0.09 -9.30
C GLU A 99 5.68 0.59 -9.44
N VAL A 100 5.63 1.88 -9.11
CA VAL A 100 4.40 2.66 -9.10
C VAL A 100 4.19 3.27 -10.47
N LEU A 101 3.15 2.83 -11.17
CA LEU A 101 2.74 3.39 -12.45
C LEU A 101 1.96 4.69 -12.25
N GLU A 102 1.09 4.72 -11.24
CA GLU A 102 0.23 5.84 -10.88
C GLU A 102 -0.26 5.67 -9.45
N GLU A 103 -0.35 6.76 -8.68
CA GLU A 103 -0.95 6.76 -7.35
C GLU A 103 -1.75 8.05 -7.10
N ASP A 104 -3.01 7.88 -6.71
CA ASP A 104 -3.86 8.94 -6.15
C ASP A 104 -3.85 8.84 -4.62
N TYR A 105 -3.32 9.86 -3.96
CA TYR A 105 -3.34 10.00 -2.50
C TYR A 105 -4.21 11.18 -2.09
N HIS A 106 -5.16 10.96 -1.19
CA HIS A 106 -6.03 12.01 -0.66
C HIS A 106 -6.19 11.88 0.84
N GLU A 107 -5.89 12.95 1.58
CA GLU A 107 -6.03 13.05 3.03
C GLU A 107 -6.91 14.25 3.38
N TYR A 108 -7.85 14.08 4.30
CA TYR A 108 -8.77 15.14 4.70
C TYR A 108 -9.09 15.14 6.19
N VAL A 109 -9.35 16.34 6.70
CA VAL A 109 -9.98 16.57 8.01
C VAL A 109 -11.08 17.61 7.83
N LYS A 110 -12.32 17.19 8.04
CA LYS A 110 -13.49 18.06 7.97
C LYS A 110 -13.68 18.73 9.32
N VAL A 111 -13.27 19.99 9.40
CA VAL A 111 -13.47 20.82 10.60
C VAL A 111 -14.94 21.21 10.69
N SER A 112 -15.59 20.91 11.82
CA SER A 112 -16.96 21.39 12.08
C SER A 112 -16.96 22.92 12.20
N PRO A 113 -17.96 23.63 11.66
CA PRO A 113 -18.02 25.08 11.77
C PRO A 113 -18.12 25.47 13.25
N LEU A 114 -17.13 26.22 13.74
CA LEU A 114 -17.32 27.01 14.95
C LEU A 114 -18.46 27.99 14.65
N ASN A 115 -19.60 27.81 15.32
CA ASN A 115 -20.64 28.81 15.37
C ASN A 115 -20.11 30.01 16.15
N ILE A 116 -19.28 30.84 15.51
CA ILE A 116 -18.97 32.17 16.02
C ILE A 116 -20.25 32.99 15.77
N THR A 117 -21.13 33.00 16.77
CA THR A 117 -22.18 34.01 16.86
C THR A 117 -21.48 35.37 16.94
N SER A 118 -21.38 36.04 15.79
CA SER A 118 -21.01 37.45 15.76
C SER A 118 -22.01 38.21 16.64
N PHE A 119 -21.51 39.14 17.46
CA PHE A 119 -22.30 40.00 18.36
C PHE A 119 -23.31 40.93 17.62
N GLN A 120 -23.61 40.69 16.34
CA GLN A 120 -24.60 41.41 15.53
C GLN A 120 -25.59 40.49 14.78
N GLY A 121 -25.82 39.27 15.26
CA GLY A 121 -27.07 38.54 14.98
C GLY A 121 -27.28 38.08 13.54
N ARG A 122 -26.22 37.92 12.74
CA ARG A 122 -26.33 37.20 11.46
C ARG A 122 -25.38 35.99 11.45
N PRO A 123 -25.89 34.76 11.33
CA PRO A 123 -25.06 33.59 11.09
C PRO A 123 -24.53 33.68 9.67
N ASN A 124 -23.23 33.94 9.52
CA ASN A 124 -22.55 33.73 8.25
C ASN A 124 -21.75 32.44 8.41
N PRO A 125 -22.13 31.31 7.80
CA PRO A 125 -21.28 30.14 7.81
C PRO A 125 -19.99 30.53 7.09
N LEU A 126 -18.84 30.48 7.79
CA LEU A 126 -17.56 30.46 7.11
C LEU A 126 -17.53 29.18 6.30
N TRP A 127 -17.77 29.30 5.00
CA TRP A 127 -17.50 28.24 4.05
C TRP A 127 -16.02 27.91 4.19
N ALA A 128 -15.70 26.65 4.47
CA ALA A 128 -14.36 26.14 4.27
C ALA A 128 -14.04 26.44 2.80
N LYS A 129 -13.16 27.40 2.57
CA LYS A 129 -12.61 27.65 1.25
C LYS A 129 -11.75 26.43 0.97
N ASP A 130 -12.21 25.54 0.09
CA ASP A 130 -11.35 24.56 -0.55
C ASP A 130 -10.27 25.36 -1.28
N VAL A 131 -9.11 25.50 -0.64
CA VAL A 131 -7.90 26.03 -1.27
C VAL A 131 -7.17 24.81 -1.79
N THR A 132 -7.54 24.34 -2.98
CA THR A 132 -6.71 23.45 -3.77
C THR A 132 -5.73 24.33 -4.54
N GLU A 133 -4.62 24.68 -3.90
CA GLU A 133 -3.43 25.11 -4.64
C GLU A 133 -2.80 23.84 -5.21
N GLU A 134 -2.92 23.63 -6.52
CA GLU A 134 -2.30 22.51 -7.22
C GLU A 134 -0.81 22.80 -7.42
N GLU A 135 0.01 22.33 -6.49
CA GLU A 135 1.47 22.27 -6.68
C GLU A 135 1.83 21.03 -7.49
N CYS A 136 2.50 21.23 -8.62
CA CYS A 136 3.00 20.16 -9.47
C CYS A 136 4.52 20.19 -9.51
N VAL A 137 5.15 19.08 -9.12
CA VAL A 137 6.60 18.89 -9.17
C VAL A 137 6.90 17.70 -10.07
N SER A 138 7.89 17.86 -10.95
CA SER A 138 8.35 16.80 -11.85
C SER A 138 9.79 16.44 -11.55
N TYR A 139 10.07 15.14 -11.50
CA TYR A 139 11.41 14.61 -11.28
C TYR A 139 11.85 13.73 -12.46
N PRO A 140 13.14 13.71 -12.83
CA PRO A 140 13.66 12.73 -13.75
C PRO A 140 13.42 11.30 -13.24
N MET A 141 13.00 10.38 -14.11
CA MET A 141 12.81 8.97 -13.71
C MET A 141 14.06 8.33 -13.09
N SER A 142 15.24 8.79 -13.48
CA SER A 142 16.51 8.32 -12.92
C SER A 142 16.65 8.58 -11.41
N VAL A 143 16.07 9.67 -10.88
CA VAL A 143 16.11 9.98 -9.44
C VAL A 143 14.98 9.32 -8.66
N LEU A 144 13.90 8.92 -9.33
CA LEU A 144 12.77 8.20 -8.75
C LEU A 144 12.93 6.68 -8.76
N ARG A 145 14.06 6.17 -9.24
CA ARG A 145 14.31 4.73 -9.25
C ARG A 145 14.31 4.18 -7.83
N GLY A 146 13.39 3.25 -7.55
CA GLY A 146 13.19 2.70 -6.21
C GLY A 146 12.33 3.59 -5.29
N LEU A 147 11.55 4.51 -5.87
CA LEU A 147 10.51 5.25 -5.16
C LEU A 147 9.49 4.28 -4.55
N VAL A 148 9.21 4.51 -3.27
CA VAL A 148 8.15 3.84 -2.51
C VAL A 148 7.13 4.89 -2.10
N THR A 149 5.96 4.82 -2.72
CA THR A 149 4.77 5.58 -2.36
C THR A 149 3.97 4.88 -1.24
N GLU A 150 2.84 5.45 -0.82
CA GLU A 150 2.08 4.83 0.27
C GLU A 150 1.49 3.49 -0.16
N GLY A 151 0.95 3.37 -1.37
CA GLY A 151 0.41 2.12 -1.91
C GLY A 151 1.46 1.01 -2.04
N SER A 152 2.59 1.29 -2.70
CA SER A 152 3.69 0.33 -2.84
C SER A 152 4.27 -0.08 -1.48
N SER A 153 4.34 0.84 -0.51
CA SER A 153 4.78 0.51 0.85
C SER A 153 3.86 -0.49 1.54
N MET A 154 2.53 -0.39 1.40
CA MET A 154 1.58 -1.30 2.04
C MET A 154 1.78 -2.73 1.55
N LEU A 155 1.92 -2.91 0.23
CA LEU A 155 2.16 -4.20 -0.38
C LEU A 155 3.56 -4.75 -0.04
N LEU A 156 4.57 -3.88 -0.03
CA LEU A 156 5.93 -4.23 0.38
C LEU A 156 5.98 -4.76 1.82
N MET A 157 5.31 -4.09 2.76
CA MET A 157 5.25 -4.53 4.17
C MET A 157 4.58 -5.92 4.30
N ARG A 158 3.49 -6.15 3.58
CA ARG A 158 2.82 -7.47 3.54
C ARG A 158 3.75 -8.55 3.01
N LEU A 159 4.50 -8.26 1.95
CA LEU A 159 5.47 -9.18 1.37
C LEU A 159 6.64 -9.49 2.31
N MET A 160 7.14 -8.50 3.05
CA MET A 160 8.15 -8.72 4.11
C MET A 160 7.59 -9.61 5.22
N ALA A 161 6.33 -9.42 5.59
CA ALA A 161 5.65 -10.23 6.60
C ALA A 161 5.42 -11.67 6.16
N LEU A 162 5.00 -11.91 4.91
CA LEU A 162 4.85 -13.25 4.34
C LEU A 162 6.20 -13.99 4.29
N ARG A 163 7.27 -13.29 3.93
CA ARG A 163 8.63 -13.86 3.88
C ARG A 163 9.30 -13.94 5.25
N LYS A 164 8.67 -13.40 6.29
CA LYS A 164 9.21 -13.25 7.66
C LYS A 164 10.63 -12.68 7.66
N LYS A 165 10.90 -11.75 6.75
CA LYS A 165 12.24 -11.21 6.50
C LYS A 165 12.16 -9.74 6.12
N VAL A 166 12.89 -8.92 6.88
CA VAL A 166 13.17 -7.52 6.52
C VAL A 166 14.59 -7.47 5.96
N PRO A 167 14.80 -6.92 4.76
CA PRO A 167 16.15 -6.67 4.23
C PRO A 167 16.96 -5.78 5.18
N LYS A 168 18.22 -6.15 5.45
CA LYS A 168 19.08 -5.36 6.34
C LYS A 168 19.54 -4.09 5.63
N ASN A 169 19.54 -2.96 6.36
CA ASN A 169 20.04 -1.66 5.89
C ASN A 169 19.40 -1.15 4.60
N MET A 170 18.14 -1.52 4.34
CA MET A 170 17.43 -1.07 3.15
C MET A 170 16.80 0.29 3.40
N VAL A 171 17.19 1.26 2.56
CA VAL A 171 16.66 2.62 2.53
C VAL A 171 15.95 2.79 1.21
N PHE A 172 14.72 3.25 1.26
CA PHE A 172 13.92 3.55 0.07
C PHE A 172 13.69 5.05 -0.04
N ILE A 173 13.55 5.51 -1.27
CA ILE A 173 13.19 6.90 -1.56
C ILE A 173 11.68 7.04 -1.43
N ILE A 174 11.21 8.14 -0.84
CA ILE A 174 9.79 8.50 -0.79
C ILE A 174 9.64 9.98 -1.16
N LEU A 175 8.40 10.42 -1.39
CA LEU A 175 8.04 11.83 -1.44
C LEU A 175 7.33 12.21 -0.13
N ASP A 176 7.73 13.32 0.50
CA ASP A 176 6.97 13.87 1.62
C ASP A 176 5.73 14.66 1.16
N ARG A 177 4.99 15.23 2.11
CA ARG A 177 3.76 16.01 1.83
C ARG A 177 4.02 17.28 1.00
N SER A 178 5.25 17.77 0.97
CA SER A 178 5.70 18.90 0.18
C SER A 178 6.39 18.45 -1.12
N LEU A 179 6.22 17.17 -1.49
CA LEU A 179 6.76 16.55 -2.69
C LEU A 179 8.30 16.54 -2.73
N HIS A 180 8.98 16.66 -1.59
CA HIS A 180 10.44 16.54 -1.53
C HIS A 180 10.86 15.07 -1.46
N ILE A 181 11.92 14.75 -2.20
CA ILE A 181 12.58 13.44 -2.12
C ILE A 181 13.22 13.29 -0.74
N THR A 182 12.78 12.27 -0.01
CA THR A 182 13.30 11.90 1.31
C THR A 182 13.39 10.37 1.40
N GLN A 183 13.45 9.82 2.62
CA GLN A 183 13.77 8.43 2.86
C GLN A 183 12.79 7.75 3.80
N THR A 184 12.61 6.44 3.59
CA THR A 184 11.96 5.54 4.53
C THR A 184 12.82 4.31 4.78
N THR A 185 12.74 3.78 5.99
CA THR A 185 13.41 2.54 6.38
C THR A 185 12.44 1.59 7.04
N PHE A 186 12.75 0.29 6.96
CA PHE A 186 11.97 -0.78 7.57
C PHE A 186 12.85 -1.59 8.51
N LEU A 187 12.35 -1.85 9.71
CA LEU A 187 13.02 -2.65 10.72
C LEU A 187 12.09 -3.77 11.19
N ALA A 188 12.67 -4.93 11.51
CA ALA A 188 11.92 -6.01 12.13
C ALA A 188 11.55 -5.58 13.56
N ALA A 189 10.25 -5.46 13.85
CA ALA A 189 9.77 -5.18 15.19
C ALA A 189 9.55 -6.50 15.98
N LYS A 190 9.35 -6.38 17.29
CA LYS A 190 9.16 -7.55 18.16
C LYS A 190 7.86 -8.29 17.81
N LYS A 191 7.90 -9.62 17.88
CA LYS A 191 6.69 -10.46 17.83
C LYS A 191 5.87 -10.21 19.10
N ILE A 192 4.57 -9.94 18.96
CA ILE A 192 3.65 -9.78 20.09
C ILE A 192 2.66 -10.95 20.15
N LYS A 193 2.14 -11.26 21.34
CA LYS A 193 0.97 -12.13 21.51
C LYS A 193 -0.26 -11.26 21.67
N VAL A 194 -1.38 -11.64 21.07
CA VAL A 194 -2.62 -10.86 21.05
C VAL A 194 -3.66 -11.52 21.95
N HIS A 195 -4.21 -10.77 22.92
CA HIS A 195 -5.37 -11.18 23.74
C HIS A 195 -5.26 -12.49 24.56
N GLY A 196 -4.06 -12.85 25.04
CA GLY A 196 -3.88 -14.04 25.89
C GLY A 196 -3.90 -15.36 25.12
N GLU A 197 -4.31 -15.35 23.85
CA GLU A 197 -4.04 -16.42 22.89
C GLU A 197 -2.68 -16.17 22.23
N THR A 198 -1.90 -17.23 22.03
CA THR A 198 -0.58 -17.10 21.38
C THR A 198 -0.78 -17.07 19.88
N VAL A 199 -1.20 -15.92 19.34
CA VAL A 199 -1.11 -15.65 17.91
C VAL A 199 0.26 -15.05 17.64
N GLU A 200 1.12 -15.80 16.97
CA GLU A 200 2.42 -15.29 16.54
C GLU A 200 2.21 -14.26 15.42
N VAL A 201 2.68 -13.04 15.63
CA VAL A 201 2.67 -11.99 14.59
C VAL A 201 4.08 -11.59 14.18
N PHE A 202 4.20 -11.11 12.96
CA PHE A 202 5.40 -10.47 12.45
C PHE A 202 5.26 -8.95 12.58
N GLY A 203 6.11 -8.34 13.40
CA GLY A 203 6.14 -6.90 13.59
C GLY A 203 7.07 -6.23 12.59
N LEU A 204 6.65 -5.08 12.08
CA LEU A 204 7.43 -4.23 11.21
C LEU A 204 7.34 -2.79 11.70
N GLU A 205 8.49 -2.15 11.83
CA GLU A 205 8.60 -0.72 12.09
C GLU A 205 8.99 -0.02 10.80
N ARG A 206 8.24 1.01 10.41
CA ARG A 206 8.55 1.90 9.30
C ARG A 206 8.85 3.29 9.84
N MET A 207 10.00 3.83 9.49
CA MET A 207 10.34 5.24 9.76
C MET A 207 10.20 6.03 8.46
N VAL A 208 9.51 7.17 8.53
CA VAL A 208 9.24 8.09 7.43
C VAL A 208 9.87 9.42 7.77
N CYS A 209 10.91 9.81 7.05
CA CYS A 209 11.60 11.09 7.25
C CYS A 209 10.88 12.23 6.53
N SER A 210 10.96 13.44 7.08
CA SER A 210 10.56 14.70 6.43
C SER A 210 11.80 15.51 6.05
N ALA A 211 11.70 16.38 5.04
CA ALA A 211 12.78 17.30 4.68
C ALA A 211 13.17 18.24 5.85
N ASP A 212 12.24 18.56 6.75
CA ASP A 212 12.45 19.44 7.91
C ASP A 212 13.23 18.78 9.07
N GLY A 213 13.66 17.53 8.92
CA GLY A 213 14.40 16.78 9.94
C GLY A 213 13.54 16.03 10.95
N ASP A 214 12.21 16.20 10.90
CA ASP A 214 11.25 15.40 11.65
C ASP A 214 11.10 14.00 11.04
N HIS A 215 10.62 13.05 11.85
CA HIS A 215 10.27 11.71 11.38
C HIS A 215 8.99 11.21 12.06
N SER A 216 8.26 10.38 11.32
CA SER A 216 7.13 9.61 11.85
C SER A 216 7.47 8.13 11.85
N THR A 217 7.13 7.45 12.94
CA THR A 217 7.34 6.00 13.08
C THR A 217 5.99 5.29 13.12
N TRP A 218 5.89 4.21 12.35
CA TRP A 218 4.72 3.35 12.27
C TRP A 218 5.06 1.93 12.69
N HIS A 219 4.20 1.34 13.51
CA HIS A 219 4.26 -0.08 13.87
C HIS A 219 3.11 -0.82 13.20
N SER A 220 3.45 -1.82 12.40
CA SER A 220 2.50 -2.71 11.72
C SER A 220 2.78 -4.15 12.16
N TYR A 221 1.72 -4.87 12.53
CA TYR A 221 1.81 -6.26 12.97
C TYR A 221 0.98 -7.12 12.04
N PHE A 222 1.56 -8.20 11.53
CA PHE A 222 0.95 -9.07 10.54
C PHE A 222 0.80 -10.49 11.06
N LEU A 223 -0.32 -11.12 10.74
CA LEU A 223 -0.57 -12.54 10.98
C LEU A 223 0.36 -13.42 10.11
N ASN A 224 0.36 -14.73 10.37
CA ASN A 224 1.19 -15.67 9.60
C ASN A 224 0.79 -15.79 8.12
N ASN A 225 -0.46 -15.50 7.80
CA ASN A 225 -0.98 -15.42 6.42
C ASN A 225 -0.74 -14.04 5.77
N GLY A 226 -0.01 -13.13 6.42
CA GLY A 226 0.33 -11.80 5.88
C GLY A 226 -0.75 -10.73 6.03
N TYR A 227 -1.90 -11.05 6.61
CA TYR A 227 -2.94 -10.06 6.89
C TYR A 227 -2.54 -9.14 8.04
N LEU A 228 -2.90 -7.86 7.93
CA LEU A 228 -2.59 -6.87 8.96
C LEU A 228 -3.44 -7.15 10.20
N ALA A 229 -2.80 -7.40 11.34
CA ALA A 229 -3.44 -7.59 12.64
C ALA A 229 -3.67 -6.26 13.37
N SER A 230 -2.69 -5.36 13.27
CA SER A 230 -2.72 -4.05 13.93
C SER A 230 -1.77 -3.07 13.25
N ARG A 231 -2.13 -1.78 13.21
CA ARG A 231 -1.27 -0.68 12.73
C ARG A 231 -1.44 0.54 13.62
N LYS A 232 -0.33 1.17 13.99
CA LYS A 232 -0.30 2.37 14.86
C LYS A 232 0.84 3.31 14.45
N GLN A 233 0.55 4.61 14.42
CA GLN A 233 1.61 5.63 14.41
C GLN A 233 2.08 5.90 15.85
N VAL A 234 3.38 5.86 16.09
CA VAL A 234 3.97 6.14 17.40
C VAL A 234 3.62 7.58 17.81
N GLY A 235 3.09 7.74 19.02
CA GLY A 235 2.61 9.03 19.54
C GLY A 235 1.14 9.35 19.22
N SER A 236 0.49 8.60 18.32
CA SER A 236 -0.95 8.77 18.04
C SER A 236 -1.82 8.06 19.09
N PRO A 237 -2.96 8.64 19.52
CA PRO A 237 -3.92 8.00 20.42
C PRO A 237 -4.84 7.00 19.71
N VAL A 238 -4.58 6.73 18.42
CA VAL A 238 -5.41 5.91 17.55
C VAL A 238 -4.65 4.66 17.11
N THR A 239 -5.32 3.52 17.13
CA THR A 239 -4.78 2.23 16.69
C THR A 239 -5.77 1.51 15.78
N MET A 240 -5.31 1.01 14.64
CA MET A 240 -6.09 0.13 13.76
C MET A 240 -5.92 -1.32 14.23
N LYS A 241 -6.99 -2.09 14.38
CA LYS A 241 -6.95 -3.50 14.81
C LYS A 241 -7.98 -4.36 14.07
N VAL A 242 -7.62 -5.61 13.78
CA VAL A 242 -8.55 -6.59 13.22
C VAL A 242 -9.73 -6.82 14.16
N ILE A 243 -10.92 -6.94 13.59
CA ILE A 243 -12.13 -7.38 14.29
C ILE A 243 -11.96 -8.85 14.63
N HIS A 244 -12.04 -9.19 15.91
CA HIS A 244 -12.10 -10.57 16.36
C HIS A 244 -13.45 -11.17 15.96
N GLU A 245 -13.57 -11.66 14.72
CA GLU A 245 -14.32 -12.87 14.45
C GLU A 245 -13.35 -13.94 13.95
N LEU A 246 -12.53 -14.47 14.87
CA LEU A 246 -12.31 -15.92 14.88
C LEU A 246 -13.64 -16.59 15.24
N SER A 247 -14.63 -16.43 14.37
CA SER A 247 -15.90 -17.15 14.40
C SER A 247 -15.56 -18.61 14.17
N LYS A 248 -15.41 -19.37 15.26
CA LYS A 248 -15.71 -20.80 15.49
C LYS A 248 -15.83 -21.75 14.28
N LYS A 249 -15.07 -21.58 13.20
CA LYS A 249 -15.18 -22.40 11.98
C LYS A 249 -13.94 -23.22 11.66
N ASP A 250 -12.86 -23.07 12.45
CA ASP A 250 -11.72 -24.01 12.46
C ASP A 250 -11.78 -25.05 13.59
N ARG A 251 -12.93 -25.18 14.27
CA ARG A 251 -13.25 -26.42 15.02
C ARG A 251 -14.09 -27.33 14.13
N GLY A 252 -13.51 -27.75 13.02
CA GLY A 252 -14.10 -28.70 12.08
C GLY A 252 -13.26 -29.97 12.01
N LYS A 253 -13.58 -30.91 12.91
CA LYS A 253 -13.24 -32.36 12.94
C LYS A 253 -11.78 -32.78 12.77
#